data_AF-A0A428G7J9-F1
#
_entry.id   AF-A0A428G7J9-F1
#
_cell.length_a   1.000
_cell.length_b   1.000
_cell.length_c   1.000
_cell.angle_alpha   90.00
_cell.angle_beta   90.00
_cell.angle_gamma   90.00
#
_symmetry.space_group_name_H-M   'P 1'
#
loop_
_entity.id
_entity.type
_entity.pdbx_description
1 polymer ?
#
loop_
_entity_poly.entity_id
_entity_poly.type
_entity_poly.pdbx_seq_one_letter_code
_entity_poly.pdbx_strand_id
1 'polypeptide(L)'
;MNHIQKSTPKVELSQLVSPYQLEVAKTLSEVMADNQVLELLASDILYKVGNLALTQSEILKNTPEAKEYTDYILKAFTYYATEKMK
;
A
#
# COMPACT_ATOMS: atom_id res chain seq x y z
N MET A 1 -31.99 46.67 1.59
CA MET A 1 -31.82 45.49 2.47
C MET A 1 -32.77 44.42 1.99
N ASN A 2 -32.26 43.24 1.63
CA ASN A 2 -32.95 41.95 1.75
C ASN A 2 -31.93 40.85 1.40
N HIS A 3 -31.32 40.29 2.43
CA HIS A 3 -30.44 39.14 2.34
C HIS A 3 -31.30 37.89 2.11
N ILE A 4 -31.21 37.28 0.93
CA ILE A 4 -31.72 35.92 0.71
C ILE A 4 -30.69 34.96 1.31
N GLN A 5 -30.82 34.69 2.61
CA GLN A 5 -30.19 33.52 3.22
C GLN A 5 -30.98 32.30 2.76
N LYS A 6 -30.47 31.64 1.71
CA LYS A 6 -30.89 30.30 1.34
C LYS A 6 -30.40 29.38 2.45
N SER A 7 -31.25 29.10 3.44
CA SER A 7 -30.99 28.09 4.45
C SER A 7 -30.90 26.75 3.74
N THR A 8 -29.68 26.31 3.43
CA THR A 8 -29.44 24.93 3.05
C THR A 8 -29.92 24.10 4.24
N PRO A 9 -30.87 23.16 4.06
CA PRO A 9 -31.29 22.30 5.15
C PRO A 9 -30.02 21.61 5.66
N LYS A 10 -29.73 21.77 6.95
CA LYS A 10 -28.70 21.00 7.61
C LYS A 10 -29.26 19.58 7.71
N VAL A 11 -29.16 18.83 6.62
CA VAL A 11 -29.56 17.43 6.61
C VAL A 11 -28.57 16.74 7.53
N GLU A 12 -29.03 16.38 8.72
CA GLU A 12 -28.23 15.57 9.62
C GLU A 12 -27.93 14.25 8.88
N LEU A 13 -26.64 13.88 8.78
CA LEU A 13 -26.19 12.65 8.10
C LEU A 13 -26.92 11.38 8.61
N SER A 14 -27.45 11.44 9.82
CA SER A 14 -28.32 10.44 10.45
C SER A 14 -29.64 10.18 9.70
N GLN A 15 -30.12 11.12 8.87
CA GLN A 15 -31.34 10.97 8.05
C GLN A 15 -31.07 10.50 6.61
N LEU A 16 -29.80 10.43 6.18
CA LEU A 16 -29.42 10.28 4.77
C LEU A 16 -29.03 8.86 4.35
N VAL A 17 -28.84 7.94 5.31
CA VAL A 17 -28.19 6.66 5.03
C VAL A 17 -28.99 5.52 5.66
N SER A 18 -29.53 4.63 4.83
CA SER A 18 -30.24 3.45 5.34
C SER A 18 -29.25 2.53 6.10
N PRO A 19 -29.70 1.74 7.09
CA PRO A 19 -28.83 0.79 7.80
C PRO A 19 -28.03 -0.11 6.85
N TYR A 20 -28.62 -0.46 5.71
CA TYR A 20 -27.96 -1.18 4.62
C TYR A 20 -26.76 -0.42 4.03
N GLN A 21 -26.92 0.87 3.73
CA GLN A 21 -25.84 1.69 3.18
C GLN A 21 -24.70 1.89 4.20
N LEU A 22 -25.01 1.95 5.50
CA LEU A 22 -24.00 2.02 6.56
C LEU A 22 -23.18 0.72 6.63
N GLU A 23 -23.84 -0.44 6.57
CA GLU A 23 -23.17 -1.74 6.55
C GLU A 23 -22.27 -1.88 5.31
N VAL A 24 -22.77 -1.50 4.12
CA VAL A 24 -21.97 -1.48 2.88
C VAL A 24 -20.75 -0.59 3.02
N ALA A 25 -20.90 0.62 3.60
CA ALA A 25 -19.79 1.54 3.80
C ALA A 25 -18.75 0.97 4.77
N LYS A 26 -19.18 0.26 5.82
CA LYS A 26 -18.29 -0.40 6.77
C LYS A 26 -17.49 -1.51 6.11
N THR A 27 -18.15 -2.42 5.39
CA THR A 27 -17.47 -3.50 4.65
C THR A 27 -16.48 -2.94 3.64
N LEU A 28 -16.86 -1.89 2.90
CA LEU A 28 -15.96 -1.24 1.94
C LEU A 28 -14.75 -0.63 2.65
N SER A 29 -14.94 0.01 3.81
CA SER A 29 -13.85 0.59 4.59
C SER A 29 -12.88 -0.47 5.11
N GLU A 30 -13.37 -1.63 5.54
CA GLU A 30 -12.54 -2.76 5.99
C GLU A 30 -11.68 -3.28 4.83
N VAL A 31 -12.29 -3.54 3.67
CA VAL A 31 -11.57 -3.96 2.46
C VAL A 31 -10.53 -2.93 2.01
N MET A 32 -10.85 -1.63 2.11
CA MET A 32 -9.90 -0.57 1.78
C MET A 32 -8.71 -0.55 2.75
N ALA A 33 -8.92 -0.78 4.04
CA ALA A 33 -7.84 -0.84 5.02
C ALA A 33 -6.89 -2.02 4.73
N ASP A 34 -7.43 -3.19 4.40
CA ASP A 34 -6.63 -4.36 4.01
C ASP A 34 -5.79 -4.07 2.75
N ASN A 35 -6.40 -3.43 1.74
CA ASN A 35 -5.68 -3.03 0.53
C ASN A 35 -4.55 -2.03 0.82
N GLN A 36 -4.78 -1.05 1.70
CA GLN A 36 -3.75 -0.08 2.09
C GLN A 36 -2.57 -0.74 2.78
N VAL A 37 -2.81 -1.74 3.63
CA VAL A 37 -1.74 -2.51 4.28
C VAL A 37 -0.91 -3.25 3.23
N LEU A 38 -1.55 -3.87 2.25
CA LEU A 38 -0.86 -4.56 1.15
C LEU A 38 -0.04 -3.59 0.28
N GLU A 39 -0.56 -2.40 -0.03
CA GLU A 39 0.16 -1.37 -0.79
C GLU A 39 1.40 -0.86 -0.04
N LEU A 40 1.29 -0.65 1.27
CA LEU A 40 2.41 -0.24 2.12
C LEU A 40 3.49 -1.33 2.17
N LEU A 41 3.07 -2.59 2.35
CA LEU A 41 4.00 -3.73 2.34
C LEU A 41 4.69 -3.88 0.99
N ALA A 42 3.96 -3.77 -0.12
CA ALA A 42 4.53 -3.81 -1.47
C ALA A 42 5.60 -2.71 -1.66
N SER A 43 5.31 -1.50 -1.20
CA SER A 43 6.22 -0.35 -1.30
C SER A 43 7.50 -0.57 -0.50
N ASP A 44 7.41 -1.09 0.72
CA ASP A 44 8.58 -1.43 1.55
C ASP A 44 9.43 -2.55 0.92
N ILE A 45 8.79 -3.57 0.36
CA ILE A 45 9.50 -4.66 -0.35
C ILE A 45 10.24 -4.11 -1.56
N LEU A 46 9.59 -3.30 -2.40
CA LEU A 46 10.23 -2.69 -3.57
C LEU A 46 11.42 -1.80 -3.18
N TYR A 47 11.27 -1.01 -2.12
CA TYR A 47 12.36 -0.19 -1.59
C TYR A 47 13.57 -1.05 -1.16
N LYS A 48 13.33 -2.15 -0.44
CA LYS A 48 14.39 -3.06 0.00
C LYS A 48 15.05 -3.82 -1.14
N VAL A 49 14.27 -4.31 -2.11
CA VAL A 49 14.80 -4.94 -3.33
C VAL A 49 15.69 -3.96 -4.10
N GLY A 50 15.26 -2.70 -4.24
CA GLY A 50 16.05 -1.65 -4.88
C GLY A 50 17.39 -1.41 -4.18
N ASN A 51 17.38 -1.29 -2.85
CA ASN A 51 18.60 -1.11 -2.07
C ASN A 51 19.55 -2.32 -2.17
N LEU A 52 19.02 -3.54 -2.13
CA LEU A 52 19.84 -4.75 -2.31
C LEU A 52 20.47 -4.82 -3.71
N ALA A 53 19.75 -4.40 -4.75
CA ALA A 53 20.29 -4.33 -6.10
C ALA A 53 21.42 -3.29 -6.23
N LEU A 54 21.31 -2.14 -5.54
CA LEU A 54 22.39 -1.16 -5.45
C LEU A 54 23.62 -1.73 -4.74
N THR A 55 23.43 -2.38 -3.58
CA THR A 55 24.52 -3.05 -2.86
C THR A 55 25.17 -4.14 -3.71
N GLN A 56 24.39 -4.93 -4.45
CA GLN A 56 24.92 -5.90 -5.40
C GLN A 56 25.81 -5.21 -6.45
N SER A 57 25.34 -4.13 -7.06
CA SER A 57 26.11 -3.37 -8.04
C SER A 57 27.44 -2.86 -7.46
N GLU A 58 27.46 -2.42 -6.21
CA GLU A 58 28.68 -2.00 -5.52
C GLU A 58 29.66 -3.15 -5.25
N ILE A 59 29.17 -4.32 -4.84
CA ILE A 59 29.98 -5.52 -4.64
C ILE A 59 30.63 -5.94 -5.97
N LEU A 60 29.85 -5.99 -7.05
CA LEU A 60 30.31 -6.49 -8.34
C LEU A 60 31.34 -5.59 -9.03
N LYS A 61 31.47 -4.32 -8.62
CA LYS A 61 32.56 -3.45 -9.09
C LYS A 61 33.95 -3.96 -8.72
N ASN A 62 34.07 -4.60 -7.54
CA ASN A 62 35.35 -5.05 -7.00
C ASN A 62 35.47 -6.58 -6.95
N THR A 63 34.34 -7.31 -7.01
CA THR A 63 34.32 -8.77 -6.92
C THR A 63 33.28 -9.35 -7.90
N PRO A 64 33.59 -9.38 -9.20
CA PRO A 64 32.66 -9.89 -10.22
C PRO A 64 32.24 -11.35 -10.01
N GLU A 65 33.10 -12.16 -9.40
CA GLU A 65 32.86 -13.58 -9.11
C GLU A 65 31.70 -13.79 -8.11
N ALA A 66 31.36 -12.77 -7.32
CA ALA A 66 30.26 -12.81 -6.37
C ALA A 66 28.87 -12.72 -7.04
N LYS A 67 28.79 -12.61 -8.37
CA LYS A 67 27.54 -12.41 -9.12
C LYS A 67 26.49 -13.47 -8.79
N GLU A 68 26.85 -14.75 -8.86
CA GLU A 68 25.88 -15.82 -8.67
C GLU A 68 25.29 -15.82 -7.26
N TYR A 69 26.13 -15.61 -6.25
CA TYR A 69 25.71 -15.55 -4.86
C TYR A 69 24.84 -14.33 -4.56
N THR A 70 25.22 -13.16 -5.07
CA THR A 70 24.44 -11.92 -4.89
C THR A 70 23.12 -11.96 -5.64
N ASP A 71 23.08 -12.55 -6.85
CA ASP A 71 21.83 -12.81 -7.59
C ASP A 71 20.92 -13.75 -6.80
N TYR A 72 21.47 -14.81 -6.21
CA TYR A 72 20.71 -15.75 -5.39
C TYR A 72 20.07 -15.04 -4.19
N ILE A 73 20.83 -14.22 -3.45
CA ILE A 73 20.30 -13.47 -2.30
C ILE A 73 19.16 -12.54 -2.72
N LEU A 74 19.35 -11.77 -3.80
CA LEU A 74 18.33 -10.84 -4.28
C LEU A 74 17.04 -11.57 -4.68
N LYS A 75 17.17 -12.69 -5.40
CA LYS A 75 16.03 -13.55 -5.80
C LYS A 75 15.35 -14.17 -4.58
N ALA A 76 16.12 -14.71 -3.63
CA ALA A 76 15.60 -15.34 -2.43
C ALA A 76 14.83 -14.32 -1.57
N PHE A 77 15.42 -13.15 -1.33
CA PHE A 77 14.75 -12.08 -0.60
C PHE A 77 13.43 -11.68 -1.28
N THR A 78 13.47 -11.43 -2.60
CA THR A 78 12.28 -11.05 -3.37
C THR A 78 11.19 -12.11 -3.25
N TYR A 79 11.55 -13.39 -3.45
CA TYR A 79 10.61 -14.51 -3.34
C TYR A 79 9.98 -14.58 -1.94
N TYR A 80 10.79 -14.65 -0.88
CA TYR A 80 10.27 -14.77 0.49
C TYR A 80 9.46 -13.55 0.94
N ALA A 81 9.82 -12.36 0.47
CA ALA A 81 9.07 -11.15 0.74
C ALA A 81 7.68 -11.18 0.08
N THR A 82 7.60 -11.62 -1.18
CA THR A 82 6.32 -11.75 -1.89
C THR A 82 5.43 -12.87 -1.34
N GLU A 83 6.00 -13.94 -0.78
CA GLU A 83 5.22 -14.97 -0.08
C GLU A 83 4.47 -14.42 1.14
N LYS A 84 4.93 -13.30 1.73
CA LYS A 84 4.26 -12.63 2.85
C LYS A 84 3.12 -11.70 2.40
N MET A 85 2.94 -11.53 1.10
CA MET A 85 1.83 -10.77 0.52
C MET A 85 0.63 -11.66 0.13
N LYS A 86 0.79 -12.99 0.24
CA LYS A 86 -0.26 -13.99 0.00
C LYS A 86 -1.04 -14.27 1.28
#